data_AF-A0A816A742-F1
#
_entry.id   AF-A0A816A742-F1
#
_cell.length_a   1.000
_cell.length_b   1.000
_cell.length_c   1.000
_cell.angle_alpha   90.00
_cell.angle_beta   90.00
_cell.angle_gamma   90.00
#
_symmetry.space_group_name_H-M   'P 1'
#
loop_
_entity.id
_entity.type
_entity.pdbx_description
1 polymer ?
#
loop_
_entity_poly.entity_id
_entity_poly.type
_entity_poly.pdbx_seq_one_letter_code
_entity_poly.pdbx_strand_id
1 'polypeptide(L)'
;GKKRRLAQLLDEEQQRELEQELEEERQLQRPPAVQPCQPILHKEIMKLCELNENVDIANSRAVFQHLNYAFTNTTLFKICQANSWLPNLWVSTEFQHVIATKGESLNPFLRPPRWIVVYRNQQLILLSPFEANWLMGRLPSNESPITTLRLLLPRTKRIQSIFVNTPTLTVPPLIRFANDNNVNFLLPNDWLVQLFIFNGTLYFETVEEQTAFCQCLSLCPKPRTEASKDAFEKEWIAADGFVANPEHRLSLQLHQSRFHSNPLGFIKQLIENRNNSPLPIRSHVGSIILNSTKLI
;
A
#
# COMPACT_ATOMS: atom_id res chain seq x y z
N GLY A 1 -33.67 34.71 25.84
CA GLY A 1 -32.86 35.91 26.08
C GLY A 1 -31.59 35.86 25.25
N LYS A 2 -31.40 36.82 24.32
CA LYS A 2 -30.25 36.90 23.40
C LYS A 2 -28.88 36.78 24.08
N LYS A 3 -28.74 37.26 25.32
CA LYS A 3 -27.51 37.14 26.13
C LYS A 3 -27.06 35.70 26.41
N ARG A 4 -27.99 34.75 26.55
CA ARG A 4 -27.66 33.34 26.86
C ARG A 4 -27.11 32.59 25.64
N ARG A 5 -27.59 32.93 24.43
CA ARG A 5 -27.06 32.39 23.17
C ARG A 5 -25.69 32.97 22.80
N LEU A 6 -25.46 34.26 23.05
CA LEU A 6 -24.15 34.87 22.87
C LEU A 6 -23.12 34.28 23.83
N ALA A 7 -23.48 34.02 25.09
CA ALA A 7 -22.61 33.34 26.03
C ALA A 7 -22.25 31.91 25.57
N GLN A 8 -23.21 31.14 25.03
CA GLN A 8 -22.95 29.81 24.49
C GLN A 8 -22.08 29.84 23.23
N LEU A 9 -22.27 30.82 22.34
CA LEU A 9 -21.43 30.98 21.15
C LEU A 9 -20.00 31.41 21.50
N LEU A 10 -19.83 32.27 22.50
CA LEU A 10 -18.52 32.64 23.02
C LEU A 10 -17.82 31.47 23.73
N ASP A 11 -18.56 30.62 24.44
CA ASP A 11 -18.03 29.40 25.08
C ASP A 11 -17.61 28.35 24.03
N GLU A 12 -18.38 28.19 22.95
CA GLU A 12 -18.04 27.34 21.80
C GLU A 12 -16.83 27.87 21.01
N GLU A 13 -16.73 29.18 20.78
CA GLU A 13 -15.55 29.79 20.15
C GLU A 13 -14.31 29.68 21.05
N GLN A 14 -14.45 29.87 22.36
CA GLN A 14 -13.34 29.69 23.31
C GLN A 14 -12.91 28.22 23.45
N GLN A 15 -13.82 27.25 23.31
CA GLN A 15 -13.45 25.83 23.25
C GLN A 15 -12.76 25.46 21.93
N ARG A 16 -13.06 26.14 20.82
CA ARG A 16 -12.39 25.94 19.53
C ARG A 16 -10.97 26.50 19.49
N GLU A 17 -10.69 27.57 20.23
CA GLU A 17 -9.32 28.11 20.39
C GLU A 17 -8.46 27.28 21.36
N LEU A 18 -9.07 26.35 22.11
CA LEU A 18 -8.43 25.48 23.11
C LEU A 18 -8.37 24.01 22.66
N GLU A 19 -8.51 23.72 21.37
CA GLU A 19 -7.90 22.50 20.81
C GLU A 19 -6.39 22.70 20.82
N GLN A 20 -5.79 22.53 22.01
CA GLN A 20 -4.36 22.27 22.11
C GLN A 20 -4.09 21.03 21.25
N GLU A 21 -3.55 21.24 20.06
CA GLU A 21 -2.73 20.23 19.41
C GLU A 21 -1.63 19.90 20.41
N LEU A 22 -1.86 18.84 21.19
CA LEU A 22 -0.87 18.24 22.08
C LEU A 22 0.21 17.69 21.14
N GLU A 23 1.15 18.55 20.74
CA GLU A 23 2.39 18.16 20.09
C GLU A 23 3.18 17.34 21.12
N GLU A 24 2.88 16.04 21.21
CA GLU A 24 3.78 15.09 21.84
C GLU A 24 5.08 15.12 21.03
N GLU A 25 6.11 15.80 21.56
CA GLU A 25 7.48 15.68 21.08
C GLU A 25 7.93 14.22 21.25
N ARG A 26 7.62 13.39 20.24
CA ARG A 26 8.18 12.04 20.16
C ARG A 26 9.68 12.19 19.99
N GLN A 27 10.44 11.76 20.98
CA GLN A 27 11.87 11.49 20.84
C GLN A 27 12.05 10.31 19.89
N LEU A 28 11.99 10.60 18.58
CA LEU A 28 12.32 9.63 17.54
C LEU A 28 13.83 9.43 17.54
N GLN A 29 14.29 8.30 18.09
CA GLN A 29 15.66 7.87 17.92
C GLN A 29 15.90 7.68 16.41
N ARG A 30 16.63 8.60 15.80
CA ARG A 30 16.97 8.53 14.38
C ARG A 30 17.92 7.36 14.16
N PRO A 31 17.79 6.64 13.03
CA PRO A 31 18.80 5.66 12.62
C PRO A 31 20.20 6.30 12.61
N PRO A 32 21.27 5.50 12.80
CA PRO A 32 22.63 6.00 12.70
C PRO A 32 22.87 6.68 11.35
N ALA A 33 23.81 7.62 11.33
CA ALA A 33 24.21 8.27 10.09
C ALA A 33 24.88 7.23 9.16
N VAL A 34 24.33 7.06 7.96
CA VAL A 34 24.80 6.09 6.96
C VAL A 34 25.03 6.77 5.63
N GLN A 35 25.92 6.20 4.82
CA GLN A 35 26.20 6.71 3.48
C GLN A 35 25.08 6.30 2.50
N PRO A 36 24.49 7.23 1.75
CA PRO A 36 23.48 6.91 0.74
C PRO A 36 24.11 6.21 -0.46
N CYS A 37 23.36 5.32 -1.11
CA CYS A 37 23.75 4.79 -2.42
C CYS A 37 23.72 5.89 -3.49
N GLN A 38 24.63 5.80 -4.46
CA GLN A 38 24.55 6.58 -5.69
C GLN A 38 23.53 5.92 -6.62
N PRO A 39 22.43 6.60 -7.00
CA PRO A 39 21.39 6.00 -7.81
C PRO A 39 21.86 5.86 -9.27
N ILE A 40 21.43 4.78 -9.92
CA ILE A 40 21.72 4.48 -11.32
C ILE A 40 20.41 4.51 -12.10
N LEU A 41 20.43 5.10 -13.30
CA LEU A 41 19.29 5.00 -14.21
C LEU A 41 19.51 3.89 -15.22
N HIS A 42 18.75 2.81 -15.09
CA HIS A 42 18.81 1.67 -16.01
C HIS A 42 18.19 2.01 -17.38
N LYS A 43 18.74 1.42 -18.45
CA LYS A 43 18.26 1.64 -19.83
C LYS A 43 16.82 1.13 -19.99
N GLU A 44 16.49 0.04 -19.33
CA GLU A 44 15.17 -0.58 -19.31
C GLU A 44 14.10 0.34 -18.73
N ILE A 45 14.45 1.19 -17.75
CA ILE A 45 13.57 2.24 -17.23
C ILE A 45 13.34 3.31 -18.28
N MET A 46 14.40 3.74 -19.00
CA MET A 46 14.28 4.74 -20.05
C MET A 46 13.34 4.28 -21.18
N LYS A 47 13.45 3.00 -21.55
CA LYS A 47 12.65 2.36 -22.58
C LYS A 47 11.15 2.28 -22.25
N LEU A 48 10.76 2.43 -20.98
CA LEU A 48 9.34 2.51 -20.60
C LEU A 48 8.65 3.75 -21.21
N CYS A 49 9.38 4.79 -21.59
CA CYS A 49 8.82 5.97 -22.26
C CYS A 49 8.67 5.80 -23.78
N GLU A 50 9.27 4.77 -24.37
CA GLU A 50 9.37 4.60 -25.81
C GLU A 50 8.16 3.82 -26.35
N LEU A 51 7.36 4.46 -27.21
CA LEU A 51 6.08 3.90 -27.69
C LEU A 51 6.25 2.61 -28.50
N ASN A 52 7.34 2.52 -29.26
CA ASN A 52 7.61 1.42 -30.18
C ASN A 52 8.35 0.26 -29.52
N GLU A 53 8.80 0.43 -28.28
CA GLU A 53 9.51 -0.61 -27.55
C GLU A 53 8.55 -1.39 -26.63
N ASN A 54 8.79 -2.70 -26.57
CA ASN A 54 8.17 -3.57 -25.58
C ASN A 54 9.25 -4.03 -24.61
N VAL A 55 9.26 -3.45 -23.43
CA VAL A 55 10.20 -3.85 -22.38
C VAL A 55 9.70 -5.16 -21.79
N ASP A 56 10.48 -6.22 -21.96
CA ASP A 56 10.21 -7.49 -21.31
C ASP A 56 10.62 -7.41 -19.84
N ILE A 57 9.67 -6.99 -19.00
CA ILE A 57 9.85 -6.82 -17.55
C ILE A 57 10.28 -8.14 -16.90
N ALA A 58 9.67 -9.26 -17.32
CA ALA A 58 9.92 -10.56 -16.72
C ALA A 58 11.31 -11.10 -17.05
N ASN A 59 11.84 -10.85 -18.25
CA ASN A 59 13.19 -11.27 -18.62
C ASN A 59 14.28 -10.29 -18.16
N SER A 60 13.94 -9.03 -17.88
CA SER A 60 14.88 -7.99 -17.42
C SER A 60 15.12 -8.03 -15.90
N ARG A 61 15.42 -9.21 -15.35
CA ARG A 61 15.54 -9.45 -13.90
C ARG A 61 16.66 -8.67 -13.22
N ALA A 62 17.65 -8.18 -13.98
CA ALA A 62 18.70 -7.30 -13.46
C ALA A 62 18.17 -5.93 -13.01
N VAL A 63 17.00 -5.51 -13.50
CA VAL A 63 16.38 -4.21 -13.22
C VAL A 63 15.04 -4.36 -12.52
N PHE A 64 14.19 -5.28 -12.97
CA PHE A 64 12.87 -5.48 -12.39
C PHE A 64 12.82 -6.75 -11.58
N GLN A 65 12.44 -6.62 -10.31
CA GLN A 65 12.28 -7.70 -9.35
C GLN A 65 10.83 -7.82 -8.90
N HIS A 66 10.42 -8.99 -8.42
CA HIS A 66 9.13 -9.13 -7.77
C HIS A 66 9.07 -8.33 -6.47
N LEU A 67 7.86 -7.94 -6.07
CA LEU A 67 7.63 -7.02 -4.95
C LEU A 67 8.33 -7.41 -3.63
N ASN A 68 8.48 -8.71 -3.34
CA ASN A 68 9.18 -9.20 -2.15
C ASN A 68 10.66 -8.80 -2.11
N TYR A 69 11.29 -8.51 -3.25
CA TYR A 69 12.67 -8.04 -3.33
C TYR A 69 12.89 -6.73 -2.57
N ALA A 70 11.86 -5.90 -2.43
CA ALA A 70 11.94 -4.67 -1.65
C ALA A 70 12.27 -4.91 -0.16
N PHE A 71 12.05 -6.13 0.33
CA PHE A 71 12.39 -6.53 1.71
C PHE A 71 13.79 -7.14 1.84
N THR A 72 14.58 -7.26 0.76
CA THR A 72 15.92 -7.85 0.83
C THR A 72 16.80 -7.14 1.87
N ASN A 73 17.54 -7.90 2.67
CA ASN A 73 18.37 -7.44 3.80
C ASN A 73 17.58 -6.78 4.96
N THR A 74 16.28 -7.02 5.06
CA THR A 74 15.43 -6.64 6.20
C THR A 74 15.00 -7.87 6.99
N THR A 75 14.54 -7.70 8.23
CA THR A 75 13.93 -8.80 9.00
C THR A 75 12.63 -9.29 8.36
N LEU A 76 11.96 -8.42 7.59
CA LEU A 76 10.71 -8.76 6.90
C LEU A 76 10.93 -9.79 5.80
N PHE A 77 12.13 -9.89 5.21
CA PHE A 77 12.38 -10.82 4.09
C PHE A 77 12.01 -12.26 4.43
N LYS A 78 12.33 -12.71 5.65
CA LYS A 78 12.11 -14.10 6.09
C LYS A 78 10.65 -14.44 6.36
N ILE A 79 9.87 -13.44 6.75
CA ILE A 79 8.45 -13.59 7.11
C ILE A 79 7.51 -13.11 6.00
N CYS A 80 8.04 -12.41 4.99
CA CYS A 80 7.30 -12.06 3.79
C CYS A 80 7.16 -13.31 2.91
N GLN A 81 5.93 -13.66 2.55
CA GLN A 81 5.65 -14.82 1.71
C GLN A 81 5.80 -14.41 0.25
N ALA A 82 6.91 -14.80 -0.38
CA ALA A 82 7.27 -14.35 -1.74
C ALA A 82 6.16 -14.61 -2.78
N ASN A 83 5.48 -15.76 -2.70
CA ASN A 83 4.45 -16.17 -3.64
C ASN A 83 3.07 -15.56 -3.36
N SER A 84 2.94 -14.71 -2.33
CA SER A 84 1.67 -14.07 -1.97
C SER A 84 1.39 -12.78 -2.75
N TRP A 85 2.42 -12.19 -3.35
CA TRP A 85 2.25 -11.00 -4.18
C TRP A 85 1.74 -11.39 -5.58
N LEU A 86 1.09 -10.45 -6.27
CA LEU A 86 0.66 -10.68 -7.64
C LEU A 86 1.88 -10.69 -8.59
N PRO A 87 1.88 -11.55 -9.62
CA PRO A 87 3.04 -11.73 -10.51
C PRO A 87 3.34 -10.49 -11.36
N ASN A 88 2.36 -9.60 -11.54
CA ASN A 88 2.49 -8.36 -12.29
C ASN A 88 2.88 -7.15 -11.42
N LEU A 89 3.19 -7.37 -10.14
CA LEU A 89 3.75 -6.35 -9.25
C LEU A 89 5.27 -6.48 -9.20
N TRP A 90 5.93 -5.46 -9.68
CA TRP A 90 7.37 -5.37 -9.79
C TRP A 90 7.91 -4.20 -8.98
N VAL A 91 9.21 -4.25 -8.74
CA VAL A 91 9.98 -3.21 -8.08
C VAL A 91 11.30 -3.07 -8.82
N SER A 92 11.75 -1.84 -9.06
CA SER A 92 13.09 -1.60 -9.57
C SER A 92 14.13 -2.02 -8.53
N THR A 93 15.27 -2.56 -8.96
CA THR A 93 16.42 -2.81 -8.09
C THR A 93 16.86 -1.55 -7.35
N GLU A 94 16.79 -0.40 -8.00
CA GLU A 94 17.14 0.89 -7.39
C GLU A 94 16.15 1.34 -6.32
N PHE A 95 14.95 0.75 -6.26
CA PHE A 95 14.01 0.98 -5.16
C PHE A 95 14.58 0.52 -3.82
N GLN A 96 15.28 -0.61 -3.80
CA GLN A 96 15.82 -1.25 -2.60
C GLN A 96 17.18 -0.65 -2.21
N HIS A 97 17.97 -0.17 -3.17
CA HIS A 97 19.28 0.45 -2.92
C HIS A 97 19.12 1.86 -2.32
N VAL A 98 19.09 1.92 -0.98
CA VAL A 98 19.00 3.19 -0.23
C VAL A 98 20.35 3.58 0.37
N ILE A 99 21.08 2.63 0.97
CA ILE A 99 22.31 2.88 1.73
C ILE A 99 23.45 1.97 1.25
N ALA A 100 24.68 2.47 1.29
CA ALA A 100 25.87 1.77 0.80
C ALA A 100 26.47 0.78 1.82
N THR A 101 26.18 0.97 3.10
CA THR A 101 26.79 0.20 4.20
C THR A 101 26.27 -1.24 4.23
N LYS A 102 27.19 -2.22 4.24
CA LYS A 102 26.85 -3.64 4.43
C LYS A 102 26.87 -3.97 5.92
N GLY A 103 25.80 -4.58 6.43
CA GLY A 103 25.77 -5.15 7.79
C GLY A 103 24.75 -4.55 8.75
N GLU A 104 24.13 -3.42 8.42
CA GLU A 104 23.00 -2.89 9.18
C GLU A 104 21.67 -3.47 8.70
N SER A 105 20.70 -3.64 9.62
CA SER A 105 19.35 -4.01 9.23
C SER A 105 18.73 -2.87 8.41
N LEU A 106 18.27 -3.18 7.19
CA LEU A 106 17.63 -2.17 6.33
C LEU A 106 16.19 -1.84 6.75
N ASN A 107 15.69 -2.37 7.88
CA ASN A 107 14.34 -2.09 8.36
C ASN A 107 14.00 -0.59 8.45
N PRO A 108 14.84 0.27 9.08
CA PRO A 108 14.53 1.70 9.19
C PRO A 108 14.66 2.44 7.86
N PHE A 109 15.30 1.82 6.88
CA PHE A 109 15.55 2.36 5.55
C PHE A 109 14.58 1.80 4.50
N LEU A 110 13.54 1.09 4.92
CA LEU A 110 12.47 0.61 4.03
C LEU A 110 11.83 1.78 3.30
N ARG A 111 12.07 1.85 1.99
CA ARG A 111 11.60 2.96 1.17
C ARG A 111 10.06 2.97 1.09
N PRO A 112 9.40 4.13 1.30
CA PRO A 112 7.97 4.26 1.05
C PRO A 112 7.66 4.18 -0.45
N PRO A 113 6.74 3.32 -0.89
CA PRO A 113 6.33 3.21 -2.29
C PRO A 113 5.46 4.39 -2.68
N ARG A 114 6.11 5.48 -3.11
CA ARG A 114 5.40 6.70 -3.54
C ARG A 114 5.11 6.74 -5.03
N TRP A 115 5.98 6.14 -5.84
CA TRP A 115 5.90 6.26 -7.29
C TRP A 115 5.68 4.90 -7.92
N ILE A 116 4.60 4.80 -8.70
CA ILE A 116 4.22 3.59 -9.40
C ILE A 116 4.13 3.89 -10.88
N VAL A 117 4.80 3.08 -11.69
CA VAL A 117 4.54 3.01 -13.12
C VAL A 117 3.47 1.97 -13.39
N VAL A 118 2.43 2.36 -14.11
CA VAL A 118 1.50 1.46 -14.77
C VAL A 118 1.94 1.34 -16.22
N TYR A 119 2.47 0.17 -16.59
CA TYR A 119 2.93 -0.12 -17.94
C TYR A 119 1.92 -0.99 -18.67
N ARG A 120 1.48 -0.54 -19.84
CA ARG A 120 0.52 -1.20 -20.74
C ARG A 120 -0.79 -1.61 -20.06
N ASN A 121 -1.17 -0.94 -18.96
CA ASN A 121 -2.31 -1.33 -18.11
C ASN A 121 -2.25 -2.78 -17.61
N GLN A 122 -1.06 -3.38 -17.58
CA GLN A 122 -0.84 -4.80 -17.26
C GLN A 122 0.12 -4.99 -16.11
N GLN A 123 1.16 -4.16 -16.02
CA GLN A 123 2.23 -4.28 -15.04
C GLN A 123 2.26 -3.05 -14.13
N LEU A 124 2.49 -3.27 -12.84
CA LEU A 124 2.82 -2.22 -11.89
C LEU A 124 4.28 -2.33 -11.48
N ILE A 125 4.99 -1.20 -11.50
CA ILE A 125 6.41 -1.16 -11.17
C ILE A 125 6.62 -0.06 -10.13
N LEU A 126 7.11 -0.44 -8.95
CA LEU A 126 7.53 0.51 -7.92
C LEU A 126 8.91 1.04 -8.24
N LEU A 127 9.06 2.37 -8.23
CA LEU A 127 10.30 3.04 -8.61
C LEU A 127 10.92 3.85 -7.48
N SER A 128 12.23 4.01 -7.55
CA SER A 128 12.93 5.00 -6.74
C SER A 128 12.45 6.43 -7.11
N PRO A 129 12.52 7.40 -6.17
CA PRO A 129 12.26 8.80 -6.47
C PRO A 129 13.16 9.35 -7.60
N PHE A 130 14.39 8.84 -7.72
CA PHE A 130 15.33 9.24 -8.77
C PHE A 130 14.84 8.82 -10.16
N GLU A 131 14.46 7.54 -10.33
CA GLU A 131 13.89 7.04 -11.59
C GLU A 131 12.57 7.73 -11.93
N ALA A 132 11.69 7.90 -10.93
CA ALA A 132 10.41 8.58 -11.11
C ALA A 132 10.58 10.03 -11.56
N ASN A 133 11.52 10.78 -10.98
CA ASN A 133 11.82 12.15 -11.37
C ASN A 133 12.30 12.23 -12.82
N TRP A 134 13.15 11.29 -13.26
CA TRP A 134 13.58 11.24 -14.65
C TRP A 134 12.40 10.94 -15.60
N LEU A 135 11.57 9.94 -15.27
CA LEU A 135 10.41 9.56 -16.09
C LEU A 135 9.39 10.69 -16.22
N MET A 136 9.16 11.44 -15.14
CA MET A 136 8.16 12.51 -15.08
C MET A 136 8.31 13.52 -16.21
N GLY A 137 9.55 13.84 -16.63
CA GLY A 137 9.83 14.76 -17.74
C GLY A 137 9.99 14.10 -19.12
N ARG A 138 9.83 12.77 -19.22
CA ARG A 138 10.14 12.00 -20.43
C ARG A 138 8.96 11.20 -20.97
N LEU A 139 7.92 11.00 -20.16
CA LEU A 139 6.73 10.28 -20.60
C LEU A 139 6.00 11.06 -21.70
N PRO A 140 5.64 10.40 -22.81
CA PRO A 140 5.01 11.07 -23.94
C PRO A 140 3.58 11.50 -23.58
N SER A 141 3.22 12.74 -23.90
CA SER A 141 1.87 13.25 -23.71
C SER A 141 0.98 12.85 -24.88
N ASN A 142 0.42 11.64 -24.79
CA ASN A 142 -0.48 11.08 -25.79
C ASN A 142 -1.88 10.86 -25.19
N GLU A 143 -2.91 10.79 -26.04
CA GLU A 143 -4.29 10.50 -25.61
C GLU A 143 -4.43 9.12 -24.93
N SER A 144 -3.63 8.14 -25.38
CA SER A 144 -3.58 6.79 -24.80
C SER A 144 -2.14 6.44 -24.39
N PRO A 145 -1.68 6.90 -23.22
CA PRO A 145 -0.32 6.63 -22.80
C PRO A 145 -0.13 5.15 -22.47
N ILE A 146 0.88 4.55 -23.09
CA ILE A 146 1.31 3.17 -22.80
C ILE A 146 1.84 3.06 -21.36
N THR A 147 2.41 4.15 -20.85
CA THR A 147 3.07 4.19 -19.54
C THR A 147 2.54 5.39 -18.78
N THR A 148 2.08 5.17 -17.56
CA THR A 148 1.69 6.26 -16.66
C THR A 148 2.44 6.16 -15.34
N LEU A 149 2.96 7.29 -14.87
CA LEU A 149 3.54 7.44 -13.55
C LEU A 149 2.45 7.99 -12.60
N ARG A 150 2.22 7.30 -11.49
CA ARG A 150 1.15 7.59 -10.52
C ARG A 150 1.70 7.71 -9.12
N LEU A 151 1.17 8.67 -8.37
CA LEU A 151 1.49 8.88 -6.96
C LEU A 151 0.67 7.92 -6.09
N LEU A 152 1.32 7.22 -5.17
CA LEU A 152 0.68 6.39 -4.15
C LEU A 152 0.99 6.95 -2.76
N LEU A 153 -0.05 7.16 -1.95
CA LEU A 153 0.08 7.45 -0.53
C LEU A 153 -0.65 6.40 0.33
N PRO A 154 -0.13 6.07 1.52
CA PRO A 154 -0.84 5.20 2.45
C PRO A 154 -1.97 5.97 3.10
N ARG A 155 -3.11 5.32 3.34
CA ARG A 155 -4.22 5.92 4.09
C ARG A 155 -3.97 5.76 5.60
N THR A 156 -3.24 6.72 6.17
CA THR A 156 -2.89 6.75 7.62
C THR A 156 -3.93 7.47 8.47
N LYS A 157 -4.79 8.29 7.83
CA LYS A 157 -5.95 8.93 8.42
C LYS A 157 -7.20 8.55 7.62
N ARG A 158 -8.39 8.54 8.24
CA ARG A 158 -9.65 8.10 7.61
C ARG A 158 -9.96 8.83 6.29
N ILE A 159 -9.77 10.14 6.25
CA ILE A 159 -10.12 11.00 5.10
C ILE A 159 -9.00 11.18 4.08
N GLN A 160 -7.90 10.42 4.21
CA GLN A 160 -6.74 10.57 3.33
C GLN A 160 -6.96 9.82 2.00
N SER A 161 -6.70 10.48 0.87
CA SER A 161 -6.69 9.82 -0.44
C SER A 161 -5.37 9.09 -0.68
N ILE A 162 -5.44 8.01 -1.46
CA ILE A 162 -4.29 7.21 -1.88
C ILE A 162 -3.64 7.70 -3.19
N PHE A 163 -4.30 8.64 -3.89
CA PHE A 163 -3.89 9.29 -5.17
C PHE A 163 -3.63 8.40 -6.40
N VAL A 164 -3.45 7.10 -6.25
CA VAL A 164 -3.00 6.21 -7.34
C VAL A 164 -3.96 6.11 -8.52
N ASN A 165 -5.24 6.38 -8.29
CA ASN A 165 -6.29 6.39 -9.32
C ASN A 165 -6.79 7.81 -9.64
N THR A 166 -6.07 8.86 -9.22
CA THR A 166 -6.44 10.25 -9.47
C THR A 166 -5.90 10.71 -10.83
N PRO A 167 -6.75 10.92 -11.85
CA PRO A 167 -6.29 11.20 -13.23
C PRO A 167 -5.46 12.47 -13.37
N THR A 168 -5.78 13.50 -12.56
CA THR A 168 -5.08 14.79 -12.56
C THR A 168 -3.70 14.74 -11.90
N LEU A 169 -3.42 13.71 -11.11
CA LEU A 169 -2.13 13.47 -10.45
C LEU A 169 -1.31 12.38 -11.15
N THR A 170 -1.79 11.91 -12.30
CA THR A 170 -1.08 10.97 -13.16
C THR A 170 -0.19 11.74 -14.13
N VAL A 171 0.96 11.18 -14.48
CA VAL A 171 1.89 11.74 -15.47
C VAL A 171 2.04 10.74 -16.62
N PRO A 172 1.73 11.11 -17.88
CA PRO A 172 1.06 12.36 -18.27
C PRO A 172 -0.38 12.43 -17.69
N PRO A 173 -0.94 13.64 -17.49
CA PRO A 173 -2.30 13.80 -17.00
C PRO A 173 -3.33 13.13 -17.93
N LEU A 174 -4.22 12.34 -17.35
CA LEU A 174 -5.30 11.66 -18.07
C LEU A 174 -6.55 12.54 -18.09
N ILE A 175 -6.50 13.65 -18.84
CA ILE A 175 -7.60 14.61 -18.96
C ILE A 175 -8.56 14.16 -20.05
N ARG A 176 -9.86 14.09 -19.73
CA ARG A 176 -10.90 13.74 -20.70
C ARG A 176 -11.11 14.88 -21.68
N PHE A 177 -10.97 14.61 -22.98
CA PHE A 177 -11.56 15.47 -24.00
C PHE A 177 -13.03 15.05 -24.20
N ALA A 178 -13.92 16.02 -24.36
CA ALA A 178 -15.39 15.86 -24.30
C ALA A 178 -16.00 14.84 -25.27
N ASN A 179 -15.21 14.29 -26.19
CA ASN A 179 -15.67 13.42 -27.27
C ASN A 179 -15.05 12.01 -27.22
N ASP A 180 -14.27 11.69 -26.19
CA ASP A 180 -13.49 10.45 -26.16
C ASP A 180 -14.15 9.36 -25.30
N ASN A 181 -14.48 8.22 -25.93
CA ASN A 181 -15.00 7.02 -25.26
C ASN A 181 -13.91 6.27 -24.46
N ASN A 182 -12.69 6.80 -24.42
CA ASN A 182 -11.57 6.15 -23.79
C ASN A 182 -11.69 6.18 -22.25
N VAL A 183 -11.79 4.99 -21.66
CA VAL A 183 -11.92 4.81 -20.22
C VAL A 183 -10.52 4.82 -19.60
N ASN A 184 -10.24 5.83 -18.75
CA ASN A 184 -9.03 5.85 -17.95
C ASN A 184 -8.85 4.51 -17.21
N PHE A 185 -7.69 3.88 -17.36
CA PHE A 185 -7.39 2.64 -16.66
C PHE A 185 -7.26 2.90 -15.15
N LEU A 186 -8.22 2.40 -14.38
CA LEU A 186 -8.18 2.39 -12.93
C LEU A 186 -7.58 1.06 -12.46
N LEU A 187 -6.74 1.11 -11.43
CA LEU A 187 -6.19 -0.11 -10.85
C LEU A 187 -7.31 -0.96 -10.27
N PRO A 188 -7.41 -2.26 -10.63
CA PRO A 188 -8.36 -3.18 -10.02
C PRO A 188 -8.15 -3.32 -8.51
N ASN A 189 -9.21 -3.64 -7.77
CA ASN A 189 -9.15 -3.80 -6.31
C ASN A 189 -8.11 -4.84 -5.88
N ASP A 190 -7.93 -5.92 -6.65
CA ASP A 190 -6.94 -6.98 -6.38
C ASP A 190 -5.51 -6.44 -6.40
N TRP A 191 -5.24 -5.40 -7.18
CA TRP A 191 -3.94 -4.75 -7.23
C TRP A 191 -3.82 -3.74 -6.09
N LEU A 192 -4.88 -2.95 -5.86
CA LEU A 192 -4.93 -1.95 -4.79
C LEU A 192 -4.71 -2.58 -3.42
N VAL A 193 -5.29 -3.75 -3.13
CA VAL A 193 -5.13 -4.41 -1.83
C VAL A 193 -3.67 -4.80 -1.54
N GLN A 194 -2.94 -5.27 -2.56
CA GLN A 194 -1.52 -5.58 -2.43
C GLN A 194 -0.71 -4.30 -2.18
N LEU A 195 -1.09 -3.18 -2.81
CA LEU A 195 -0.50 -1.87 -2.54
C LEU A 195 -0.83 -1.37 -1.12
N PHE A 196 -2.04 -1.58 -0.62
CA PHE A 196 -2.42 -1.21 0.75
C PHE A 196 -1.59 -1.95 1.79
N ILE A 197 -1.44 -3.26 1.60
CA ILE A 197 -0.57 -4.10 2.43
C ILE A 197 0.86 -3.58 2.34
N PHE A 198 1.40 -3.46 1.12
CA PHE A 198 2.80 -3.10 0.91
C PHE A 198 3.14 -1.71 1.43
N ASN A 199 2.22 -0.74 1.35
CA ASN A 199 2.42 0.65 1.76
C ASN A 199 2.11 0.90 3.25
N GLY A 200 1.57 -0.08 3.97
CA GLY A 200 1.23 0.09 5.39
C GLY A 200 -0.01 0.97 5.63
N THR A 201 -1.00 0.90 4.73
CA THR A 201 -2.29 1.57 4.90
C THR A 201 -2.99 1.12 6.19
N LEU A 202 -3.62 2.05 6.91
CA LEU A 202 -4.32 1.80 8.18
C LEU A 202 -5.84 1.85 8.07
N TYR A 203 -6.36 2.64 7.12
CA TYR A 203 -7.79 2.87 6.91
C TYR A 203 -8.21 2.54 5.49
N PHE A 204 -9.48 2.17 5.35
CA PHE A 204 -10.15 1.87 4.09
C PHE A 204 -11.30 2.84 3.90
N GLU A 205 -11.52 3.25 2.66
CA GLU A 205 -12.61 4.17 2.28
C GLU A 205 -13.93 3.43 2.13
N THR A 206 -13.88 2.18 1.67
CA THR A 206 -15.08 1.37 1.45
C THR A 206 -15.00 0.00 2.12
N VAL A 207 -16.17 -0.62 2.31
CA VAL A 207 -16.27 -1.98 2.86
C VAL A 207 -15.67 -3.00 1.90
N GLU A 208 -15.69 -2.73 0.60
CA GLU A 208 -15.08 -3.57 -0.43
C GLU A 208 -13.57 -3.60 -0.31
N GLU A 209 -12.91 -2.44 -0.11
CA GLU A 209 -11.46 -2.37 0.15
C GLU A 209 -11.09 -3.17 1.41
N GLN A 210 -11.85 -3.01 2.49
CA GLN A 210 -11.63 -3.72 3.74
C GLN A 210 -11.86 -5.24 3.58
N THR A 211 -12.85 -5.64 2.78
CA THR A 211 -13.15 -7.05 2.49
C THR A 211 -12.07 -7.69 1.63
N ALA A 212 -11.63 -7.01 0.56
CA ALA A 212 -10.53 -7.44 -0.28
C ALA A 212 -9.24 -7.60 0.54
N PHE A 213 -8.97 -6.68 1.49
CA PHE A 213 -7.86 -6.80 2.43
C PHE A 213 -7.93 -8.07 3.27
N CYS A 214 -9.09 -8.37 3.87
CA CYS A 214 -9.27 -9.60 4.64
C CYS A 214 -9.10 -10.85 3.77
N GLN A 215 -9.73 -10.87 2.58
CA GLN A 215 -9.63 -12.01 1.67
C GLN A 215 -8.20 -12.24 1.20
N CYS A 216 -7.48 -11.20 0.80
CA CYS A 216 -6.08 -11.27 0.40
C CYS A 216 -5.23 -11.98 1.47
N LEU A 217 -5.42 -11.59 2.74
CA LEU A 217 -4.74 -12.16 3.91
C LEU A 217 -5.31 -13.52 4.37
N SER A 218 -6.34 -14.06 3.70
CA SER A 218 -7.04 -15.29 4.10
C SER A 218 -7.67 -15.21 5.50
N LEU A 219 -8.24 -14.05 5.85
CA LEU A 219 -8.86 -13.78 7.14
C LEU A 219 -10.40 -13.79 7.04
N CYS A 220 -11.03 -14.37 8.05
CA CYS A 220 -12.46 -14.32 8.32
C CYS A 220 -12.73 -13.67 9.69
N PRO A 221 -12.58 -12.33 9.79
CA PRO A 221 -12.81 -11.57 11.02
C PRO A 221 -14.30 -11.47 11.38
N LYS A 222 -14.57 -11.07 12.62
CA LYS A 222 -15.89 -10.68 13.12
C LYS A 222 -16.36 -9.35 12.47
N PRO A 223 -17.67 -9.07 12.39
CA PRO A 223 -18.78 -9.96 12.70
C PRO A 223 -18.87 -11.12 11.68
N ARG A 224 -19.12 -12.33 12.18
CA ARG A 224 -19.23 -13.54 11.36
C ARG A 224 -20.68 -13.77 10.96
N THR A 225 -20.89 -14.18 9.71
CA THR A 225 -22.18 -14.72 9.25
C THR A 225 -22.46 -16.06 9.94
N GLU A 226 -23.70 -16.56 9.89
CA GLU A 226 -24.04 -17.87 10.49
C GLU A 226 -23.16 -19.00 9.94
N ALA A 227 -22.90 -19.02 8.62
CA ALA A 227 -21.98 -19.98 8.00
C ALA A 227 -20.55 -19.86 8.55
N SER A 228 -20.06 -18.64 8.77
CA SER A 228 -18.72 -18.42 9.35
C SER A 228 -18.67 -18.67 10.85
N LYS A 229 -19.79 -18.63 11.58
CA LYS A 229 -19.87 -19.05 12.98
C LYS A 229 -19.74 -20.57 13.11
N ASP A 230 -20.50 -21.31 12.32
CA ASP A 230 -20.40 -22.78 12.24
C ASP A 230 -18.99 -23.23 11.81
N ALA A 231 -18.39 -22.56 10.83
CA ALA A 231 -17.01 -22.83 10.43
C ALA A 231 -15.99 -22.53 11.56
N PHE A 232 -16.25 -21.53 12.41
CA PHE A 232 -15.41 -21.25 13.57
C PHE A 232 -15.55 -22.32 14.64
N GLU A 233 -16.77 -22.82 14.90
CA GLU A 233 -17.03 -23.94 15.82
C GLU A 233 -16.39 -25.24 15.34
N LYS A 234 -16.31 -25.44 14.01
CA LYS A 234 -15.58 -26.54 13.35
C LYS A 234 -14.07 -26.34 13.29
N GLU A 235 -13.53 -25.30 13.92
CA GLU A 235 -12.11 -24.95 13.93
C GLU A 235 -11.50 -24.67 12.53
N TRP A 236 -12.34 -24.34 11.53
CA TRP A 236 -11.85 -23.95 10.21
C TRP A 236 -11.22 -22.56 10.20
N ILE A 237 -11.67 -21.71 11.12
CA ILE A 237 -11.22 -20.33 11.32
C ILE A 237 -10.51 -20.27 12.67
N ALA A 238 -9.25 -19.85 12.69
CA ALA A 238 -8.49 -19.68 13.93
C ALA A 238 -9.05 -18.53 14.79
N ALA A 239 -8.62 -18.46 16.06
CA ALA A 239 -9.05 -17.41 17.00
C ALA A 239 -8.76 -15.99 16.49
N ASP A 240 -7.65 -15.81 15.78
CA ASP A 240 -7.24 -14.57 15.12
C ASP A 240 -7.93 -14.33 13.76
N GLY A 241 -8.77 -15.26 13.32
CA GLY A 241 -9.54 -15.20 12.09
C GLY A 241 -8.83 -15.80 10.88
N PHE A 242 -7.60 -16.31 11.00
CA PHE A 242 -6.90 -16.90 9.87
C PHE A 242 -7.49 -18.25 9.46
N VAL A 243 -7.63 -18.48 8.15
CA VAL A 243 -8.13 -19.73 7.59
C VAL A 243 -6.97 -20.46 6.91
N ALA A 244 -6.41 -21.48 7.56
CA ALA A 244 -5.22 -22.17 7.06
C ALA A 244 -5.51 -23.06 5.82
N ASN A 245 -6.56 -23.88 5.87
CA ASN A 245 -6.85 -24.86 4.82
C ASN A 245 -7.46 -24.19 3.57
N PRO A 246 -6.87 -24.36 2.37
CA PRO A 246 -7.44 -23.87 1.11
C PRO A 246 -8.89 -24.30 0.83
N GLU A 247 -9.28 -25.52 1.19
CA GLU A 247 -10.65 -26.00 0.97
C GLU A 247 -11.65 -25.21 1.82
N HIS A 248 -11.31 -24.94 3.08
CA HIS A 248 -12.13 -24.12 3.96
C HIS A 248 -12.24 -22.69 3.44
N ARG A 249 -11.16 -22.15 2.83
CA ARG A 249 -11.18 -20.83 2.19
C ARG A 249 -12.19 -20.77 1.05
N LEU A 250 -12.27 -21.82 0.23
CA LEU A 250 -13.24 -21.92 -0.86
C LEU A 250 -14.67 -21.97 -0.32
N SER A 251 -14.94 -22.79 0.70
CA SER A 251 -16.26 -22.88 1.36
C SER A 251 -16.69 -21.56 1.98
N LEU A 252 -15.74 -20.78 2.51
CA LEU A 252 -15.95 -19.46 3.09
C LEU A 252 -15.91 -18.31 2.07
N GLN A 253 -15.85 -18.62 0.77
CA GLN A 253 -15.81 -17.63 -0.32
C GLN A 253 -14.62 -16.65 -0.24
N LEU A 254 -13.51 -17.07 0.34
CA LEU A 254 -12.25 -16.33 0.38
C LEU A 254 -11.47 -16.51 -0.94
N HIS A 255 -12.10 -16.19 -2.06
CA HIS A 255 -11.58 -16.48 -3.42
C HIS A 255 -10.28 -15.75 -3.75
N GLN A 256 -10.01 -14.61 -3.10
CA GLN A 256 -8.83 -13.79 -3.34
C GLN A 256 -7.67 -14.09 -2.36
N SER A 257 -7.69 -15.25 -1.70
CA SER A 257 -6.66 -15.67 -0.75
C SER A 257 -5.28 -15.78 -1.40
N ARG A 258 -4.28 -15.06 -0.85
CA ARG A 258 -2.91 -15.06 -1.37
C ARG A 258 -1.86 -15.50 -0.37
N PHE A 259 -2.10 -15.30 0.92
CA PHE A 259 -1.18 -15.72 1.98
C PHE A 259 -1.44 -17.17 2.37
N HIS A 260 -0.40 -17.99 2.34
CA HIS A 260 -0.45 -19.43 2.59
C HIS A 260 -0.31 -19.73 4.09
N SER A 261 0.58 -19.01 4.76
CA SER A 261 0.69 -18.99 6.22
C SER A 261 0.13 -17.70 6.82
N ASN A 262 -0.06 -17.69 8.14
CA ASN A 262 -0.65 -16.56 8.86
C ASN A 262 0.21 -15.29 8.69
N PRO A 263 -0.31 -14.22 8.04
CA PRO A 263 0.49 -13.05 7.71
C PRO A 263 0.53 -11.98 8.82
N LEU A 264 -0.21 -12.15 9.92
CA LEU A 264 -0.44 -11.09 10.91
C LEU A 264 0.87 -10.54 11.49
N GLY A 265 1.85 -11.41 11.78
CA GLY A 265 3.17 -11.00 12.25
C GLY A 265 3.94 -10.15 11.25
N PHE A 266 3.89 -10.51 9.96
CA PHE A 266 4.50 -9.72 8.88
C PHE A 266 3.83 -8.35 8.73
N ILE A 267 2.50 -8.31 8.71
CA ILE A 267 1.73 -7.06 8.56
C ILE A 267 2.01 -6.11 9.73
N LYS A 268 2.00 -6.63 10.97
CA LYS A 268 2.32 -5.84 12.16
C LYS A 268 3.70 -5.22 12.06
N GLN A 269 4.75 -6.01 11.80
CA GLN A 269 6.12 -5.50 11.68
C GLN A 269 6.28 -4.52 10.51
N LEU A 270 5.63 -4.77 9.37
CA LEU A 270 5.69 -3.87 8.21
C LEU A 270 5.11 -2.49 8.55
N ILE A 271 3.95 -2.45 9.19
CA ILE A 271 3.28 -1.20 9.57
C ILE A 271 4.10 -0.45 10.62
N GLU A 272 4.62 -1.16 11.62
CA GLU A 272 5.47 -0.57 12.66
C GLU A 272 6.74 0.05 12.07
N ASN A 273 7.40 -0.66 11.14
CA ASN A 273 8.57 -0.15 10.42
C ASN A 273 8.25 1.06 9.53
N ARG A 274 7.10 1.08 8.86
CA ARG A 274 6.74 2.18 7.94
C ARG A 274 6.28 3.44 8.65
N ASN A 275 5.48 3.27 9.70
CA ASN A 275 4.87 4.39 10.41
C ASN A 275 5.72 4.88 11.60
N ASN A 276 6.82 4.17 11.92
CA ASN A 276 7.63 4.42 13.12
C ASN A 276 6.77 4.52 14.39
N SER A 277 5.73 3.69 14.47
CA SER A 277 4.77 3.70 15.57
C SER A 277 4.07 2.35 15.69
N PRO A 278 3.66 1.93 16.90
CA PRO A 278 2.82 0.75 17.09
C PRO A 278 1.55 0.80 16.23
N LEU A 279 1.07 -0.36 15.79
CA LEU A 279 -0.18 -0.48 15.03
C LEU A 279 -1.36 0.07 15.85
N PRO A 280 -2.06 1.13 15.38
CA PRO A 280 -3.14 1.74 16.15
C PRO A 280 -4.38 0.83 16.20
N ILE A 281 -4.79 0.42 17.41
CA ILE A 281 -5.93 -0.50 17.64
C ILE A 281 -7.23 0.03 17.02
N ARG A 282 -7.44 1.35 17.03
CA ARG A 282 -8.65 2.00 16.50
C ARG A 282 -8.67 2.16 14.98
N SER A 283 -7.61 1.76 14.27
CA SER A 283 -7.60 1.74 12.80
C SER A 283 -8.34 0.53 12.26
N HIS A 284 -8.76 0.56 10.98
CA HIS A 284 -9.41 -0.62 10.36
C HIS A 284 -8.45 -1.81 10.39
N VAL A 285 -7.21 -1.60 9.96
CA VAL A 285 -6.19 -2.65 9.96
C VAL A 285 -5.85 -3.08 11.39
N GLY A 286 -5.72 -2.15 12.35
CA GLY A 286 -5.48 -2.50 13.75
C GLY A 286 -6.56 -3.39 14.34
N SER A 287 -7.83 -3.05 14.11
CA SER A 287 -8.96 -3.87 14.57
C SER A 287 -8.98 -5.26 13.91
N ILE A 288 -8.66 -5.36 12.61
CA ILE A 288 -8.60 -6.64 11.91
C ILE A 288 -7.45 -7.51 12.43
N ILE A 289 -6.25 -6.94 12.52
CA ILE A 289 -5.01 -7.68 12.82
C ILE A 289 -4.91 -8.04 14.31
N LEU A 290 -5.36 -7.17 15.21
CA LEU A 290 -5.21 -7.36 16.66
C LEU A 290 -6.44 -8.00 17.30
N ASN A 291 -7.64 -7.68 16.81
CA ASN A 291 -8.91 -8.08 17.43
C ASN A 291 -9.75 -9.02 16.56
N SER A 292 -9.25 -9.41 15.37
CA SER A 292 -10.01 -10.18 14.38
C SER A 292 -11.41 -9.60 14.13
N THR A 293 -11.50 -8.26 14.00
CA THR A 293 -12.79 -7.57 13.91
C THR A 293 -12.75 -6.47 12.84
N LYS A 294 -13.73 -6.45 11.94
CA LYS A 294 -13.97 -5.37 10.98
C LYS A 294 -14.72 -4.23 11.67
N LEU A 295 -14.21 -3.03 11.49
CA LEU A 295 -14.94 -1.81 11.85
C LEU A 295 -15.84 -1.44 10.67
N ILE A 296 -17.10 -1.16 10.98
CA ILE A 296 -18.10 -0.65 10.03
C ILE A 296 -18.03 0.88 10.03
#